data_AF-A0A401QKC1-F1
#
_entry.id   AF-A0A401QKC1-F1
#
_cell.length_a   1.000
_cell.length_b   1.000
_cell.length_c   1.000
_cell.angle_alpha   90.00
_cell.angle_beta   90.00
_cell.angle_gamma   90.00
#
_symmetry.space_group_name_H-M   'P 1'
#
loop_
_entity.id
_entity.type
_entity.pdbx_description
1 polymer ?
#
loop_
_entity_poly.entity_id
_entity_poly.type
_entity_poly.pdbx_seq_one_letter_code
_entity_poly.pdbx_strand_id
1 'polypeptide(L)' 'IHMYAVGVGDADITELRSIVTDGDSKNIVYAESFDSLTQFEGALADVICIAASKPDVSDSLS' A
#
# COMPACT_ATOMS: atom_id res chain seq x y z
N ILE A 1 11.62 -0.41 -5.66
CA ILE A 1 10.21 -0.75 -6.00
C ILE A 1 9.45 -0.86 -4.70
N HIS A 2 8.33 -0.14 -4.58
CA HIS A 2 7.44 -0.20 -3.41
C HIS A 2 6.14 -0.87 -3.82
N MET A 3 5.66 -1.81 -3.00
CA MET A 3 4.44 -2.58 -3.27
C MET A 3 3.42 -2.32 -2.17
N TYR A 4 2.18 -2.06 -2.59
CA TYR A 4 1.02 -1.93 -1.74
C TYR A 4 0.03 -3.03 -2.11
N ALA A 5 -0.57 -3.66 -1.11
CA ALA A 5 -1.52 -4.74 -1.32
C ALA A 5 -2.92 -4.30 -0.85
N VAL A 6 -3.93 -4.49 -1.71
CA VAL A 6 -5.33 -4.18 -1.37
C VAL A 6 -6.12 -5.48 -1.42
N GLY A 7 -6.55 -5.96 -0.26
CA GLY A 7 -7.46 -7.08 -0.14
C GLY A 7 -8.91 -6.62 -0.25
N VAL A 8 -9.74 -7.35 -1.01
CA VAL A 8 -11.18 -7.06 -1.15
C VAL A 8 -11.98 -8.29 -0.76
N GLY A 9 -12.98 -8.14 0.10
CA GLY A 9 -13.78 -9.25 0.62
C GLY A 9 -12.93 -10.21 1.45
N ASP A 10 -13.04 -11.51 1.16
CA ASP A 10 -12.34 -12.59 1.88
C ASP A 10 -10.90 -12.81 1.39
N ALA A 11 -10.16 -11.73 1.12
CA ALA A 11 -8.80 -11.80 0.59
C ALA A 11 -7.82 -12.49 1.56
N ASP A 12 -6.89 -13.29 1.02
CA ASP A 12 -5.91 -14.01 1.83
C ASP A 12 -4.81 -13.09 2.34
N ILE A 13 -4.83 -12.86 3.65
CA ILE A 13 -3.85 -12.04 4.38
C ILE A 13 -2.42 -12.53 4.19
N THR A 14 -2.22 -13.84 4.06
CA THR A 14 -0.91 -14.47 3.89
C THR A 14 -0.34 -14.12 2.52
N GLU A 15 -1.17 -14.19 1.47
CA GLU A 15 -0.77 -13.80 0.12
C GLU A 15 -0.45 -12.31 0.06
N LEU A 16 -1.33 -11.46 0.60
CA LEU A 16 -1.11 -10.00 0.62
C LEU A 16 0.19 -9.61 1.34
N ARG A 17 0.55 -10.31 2.42
CA ARG A 17 1.82 -10.13 3.13
C ARG A 17 3.04 -10.54 2.32
N SER A 18 2.92 -11.51 1.43
CA SER A 18 4.03 -11.94 0.58
C SER A 18 4.35 -10.94 -0.54
N ILE A 19 3.37 -10.10 -0.90
CA ILE A 19 3.47 -9.10 -1.98
C ILE A 19 4.20 -7.84 -1.51
N VAL A 20 4.00 -7.41 -0.25
CA VAL A 20 4.62 -6.19 0.29
C VAL A 20 6.13 -6.41 0.51
N THR A 21 6.94 -5.63 -0.21
CA THR A 21 8.39 -5.85 -0.40
C THR A 21 9.22 -5.72 0.88
N ASP A 22 8.71 -5.01 1.87
CA ASP A 22 9.30 -4.74 3.19
C ASP A 22 8.57 -5.48 4.32
N GLY A 23 7.53 -6.25 4.01
CA GLY A 23 6.69 -6.94 5.00
C GLY A 23 5.94 -5.99 5.93
N ASP A 24 5.95 -4.68 5.68
CA ASP A 24 5.25 -3.72 6.53
C ASP A 24 3.74 -3.86 6.27
N SER A 25 3.04 -4.37 7.29
CA SER A 25 1.58 -4.49 7.28
C SER A 25 0.84 -3.17 7.04
N LYS A 26 1.51 -2.02 7.21
CA LYS A 26 0.94 -0.70 6.87
C LYS A 26 0.73 -0.50 5.37
N ASN A 27 1.40 -1.29 4.54
CA ASN A 27 1.24 -1.28 3.10
C ASN A 27 0.08 -2.20 2.64
N ILE A 28 -0.70 -2.75 3.58
CA ILE A 28 -1.86 -3.60 3.30
C ILE A 28 -3.14 -2.87 3.70
N VAL A 29 -4.06 -2.73 2.76
CA VAL A 29 -5.40 -2.16 2.97
C VAL A 29 -6.44 -3.25 2.73
N TYR A 30 -7.50 -3.27 3.53
CA TYR A 30 -8.63 -4.18 3.36
C TYR A 30 -9.91 -3.40 3.08
N ALA A 31 -10.63 -3.82 2.04
CA ALA A 31 -11.95 -3.33 1.69
C ALA A 31 -12.95 -4.49 1.79
N GLU A 32 -14.15 -4.22 2.31
CA GLU A 32 -15.21 -5.22 2.40
C GLU A 32 -15.75 -5.64 1.02
N SER A 33 -15.85 -4.69 0.09
CA SER A 33 -16.27 -4.90 -1.29
C SER A 33 -15.61 -3.88 -2.22
N PHE A 34 -15.78 -4.05 -3.54
CA PHE A 34 -15.27 -3.08 -4.51
C PHE A 34 -15.93 -1.71 -4.37
N ASP A 35 -17.16 -1.64 -3.87
CA ASP A 35 -17.86 -0.37 -3.63
C ASP A 35 -17.17 0.45 -2.54
N SER A 36 -16.59 -0.23 -1.55
CA SER A 36 -15.85 0.40 -0.45
C SER A 36 -14.51 1.01 -0.87
N LEU A 37 -13.99 0.69 -2.06
CA LEU A 37 -12.73 1.29 -2.55
C LEU A 37 -12.84 2.81 -2.71
N THR A 38 -14.02 3.30 -3.09
CA THR A 38 -14.30 4.75 -3.19
C THR A 38 -14.14 5.48 -1.86
N GLN A 39 -14.24 4.78 -0.73
CA GLN A 39 -14.10 5.37 0.60
C GLN A 39 -12.64 5.57 1.02
N PHE A 40 -11.70 4.87 0.37
CA PHE A 40 -10.28 4.88 0.74
C PHE A 40 -9.35 5.31 -0.39
N GLU A 41 -9.87 5.62 -1.58
CA GLU A 41 -9.09 6.09 -2.73
C GLU A 41 -8.22 7.32 -2.40
N GLY A 42 -8.77 8.27 -1.64
CA GLY A 42 -8.03 9.46 -1.20
C GLY A 42 -6.92 9.11 -0.21
N ALA A 43 -7.22 8.26 0.78
CA ALA A 43 -6.23 7.83 1.76
C ALA A 43 -5.09 7.01 1.12
N LEU A 44 -5.41 6.16 0.14
CA LEU A 44 -4.42 5.41 -0.63
C LEU A 44 -3.54 6.34 -1.47
N ALA A 45 -4.16 7.32 -2.15
CA ALA A 45 -3.43 8.33 -2.91
C ALA A 45 -2.48 9.15 -2.01
N ASP A 46 -2.93 9.54 -0.82
CA ASP A 46 -2.11 10.27 0.17
C ASP A 46 -0.90 9.44 0.61
N VAL A 47 -1.10 8.17 0.96
CA VAL A 47 0.00 7.26 1.36
C VAL A 47 1.03 7.12 0.24
N ILE A 48 0.57 6.92 -1.00
CA ILE A 48 1.45 6.80 -2.16
C ILE A 48 2.20 8.10 -2.43
N CYS A 49 1.50 9.24 -2.39
CA CYS A 49 2.12 10.56 -2.61
C CYS A 49 3.16 10.88 -1.55
N ILE A 50 2.86 10.60 -0.28
CA ILE A 50 3.82 10.77 0.82
C ILE A 50 5.04 9.86 0.61
N ALA A 51 4.83 8.59 0.25
CA ALA A 51 5.93 7.65 0.00
C ALA A 51 6.79 8.10 -1.19
N ALA A 52 6.18 8.56 -2.28
CA ALA A 52 6.90 9.06 -3.46
C ALA A 52 7.63 10.39 -3.21
N SER A 53 7.11 11.22 -2.30
CA SER A 53 7.70 12.53 -1.97
C SER A 53 8.86 12.46 -0.98
N LYS A 54 9.03 11.33 -0.26
CA LYS A 54 10.19 11.13 0.59
C LYS A 54 11.40 10.97 -0.32
N PRO A 55 12.44 11.82 -0.19
CA PRO A 55 13.67 11.59 -0.91
C PRO A 55 14.21 10.24 -0.47
N ASP A 56 14.39 9.34 -1.43
CA ASP A 56 15.14 8.12 -1.20
C ASP A 56 16.53 8.58 -0.73
N VAL A 57 16.90 8.25 0.51
CA VAL A 57 18.18 8.73 1.09
C VAL A 57 19.37 8.24 0.26
N SER A 58 19.14 7.27 -0.64
CA SER A 58 20.11 6.81 -1.66
C SER A 58 20.37 7.81 -2.79
N ASP A 59 19.41 8.67 -3.16
CA ASP A 59 19.57 9.69 -4.23
C ASP A 59 20.24 10.99 -3.73
N SER A 60 20.35 11.17 -2.41
CA SER A 60 21.00 12.35 -1.81
C SER A 60 22.49 12.15 -1.52
N LEU A 61 23.03 10.96 -1.80
CA LEU A 61 24.44 10.58 -1.57
C LEU A 61 25.24 10.40 -2.88
N SER A 62 24.66 10.70 -4.04
CA SER A 62 25.33 10.73 -5.34
C SER A 62 25.67 12.13 -5.82
#